data_AF-A0A7J4R3N7-F1
#
_entry.id   AF-A0A7J4R3N7-F1
#
_cell.length_a   1.000
_cell.length_b   1.000
_cell.length_c   1.000
_cell.angle_alpha   90.00
_cell.angle_beta   90.00
_cell.angle_gamma   90.00
#
_symmetry.space_group_name_H-M   'P 1'
#
loop_
_entity.id
_entity.type
_entity.pdbx_description
1 polymer ?
#
loop_
_entity_poly.entity_id
_entity_poly.type
_entity_poly.pdbx_seq_one_letter_code
_entity_poly.pdbx_strand_id
1 'polypeptide(L)'
;MEWVKVSIGEKDSDVPKMPTLSGSYDGLDSDASSSHQKFFTNIPHMTEVIENHERSTGKVLLPGNDSMGGYESIKSFEERVTVIGAESLGDGLQIPLSKSVREEVLLQEATTESGQLIRLVAPEKFGGRVESFKLPTGTTLNEAFWDGDRLKITFNY
;
A
#
# COMPACT_ATOMS: atom_id res chain seq x y z
N MET A 1 4.69 -7.01 -20.23
CA MET A 1 4.44 -5.65 -19.71
C MET A 1 5.26 -5.49 -18.45
N GLU A 2 5.99 -4.39 -18.28
CA GLU A 2 6.88 -4.15 -17.13
C GLU A 2 6.34 -3.00 -16.27
N TRP A 3 6.42 -3.14 -14.95
CA TRP A 3 6.03 -2.12 -14.00
C TRP A 3 7.22 -1.24 -13.63
N VAL A 4 7.08 0.07 -13.83
CA VAL A 4 8.09 1.07 -13.50
C VAL A 4 7.67 1.79 -12.23
N LYS A 5 8.60 1.98 -11.29
CA LYS A 5 8.35 2.73 -10.06
C LYS A 5 8.21 4.23 -10.36
N VAL A 6 7.17 4.85 -9.82
CA VAL A 6 6.93 6.29 -9.89
C VAL A 6 7.43 6.95 -8.60
N SER A 7 8.16 8.05 -8.73
CA SER A 7 8.58 8.87 -7.58
C SER A 7 7.40 9.63 -7.00
N ILE A 8 7.22 9.57 -5.68
CA ILE A 8 6.18 10.32 -4.97
C ILE A 8 6.86 11.50 -4.27
N GLY A 9 6.52 12.72 -4.68
CA GLY A 9 7.02 13.95 -4.06
C GLY A 9 6.30 14.31 -2.76
N GLU A 10 6.79 15.36 -2.09
CA GLU A 10 6.07 16.01 -0.99
C GLU A 10 5.79 17.46 -1.42
N LYS A 11 4.54 17.89 -1.31
CA LYS A 11 4.23 19.30 -1.46
C LYS A 11 4.75 20.00 -0.20
N ASP A 12 5.61 21.00 -0.37
CA ASP A 12 6.11 21.82 0.74
C ASP A 12 4.92 22.43 1.50
N SER A 13 4.53 21.75 2.56
CA SER A 13 3.59 22.23 3.55
C SER A 13 4.42 22.70 4.73
N ASP A 14 4.44 24.00 4.97
CA ASP A 14 5.00 24.64 6.15
C ASP A 14 4.20 24.19 7.39
N VAL A 15 4.45 22.96 7.83
CA VAL A 15 3.84 22.37 9.02
C VAL A 15 4.88 22.47 10.14
N PRO A 16 4.56 23.13 11.27
CA PRO A 16 5.49 23.26 12.37
C PRO A 16 5.93 21.88 12.84
N LYS A 17 7.25 21.69 12.90
CA LYS A 17 7.90 20.51 13.47
C LYS A 17 7.38 20.31 14.90
N MET A 18 6.60 19.24 15.14
CA MET A 18 6.18 18.90 16.49
C MET A 18 7.40 18.63 17.38
N PRO A 19 7.34 18.95 18.68
CA PRO A 19 8.48 18.74 19.56
C PRO A 19 8.74 17.25 19.72
N THR A 20 10.01 16.87 19.56
CA THR A 20 10.53 15.57 19.95
C THR A 20 10.33 15.38 21.46
N LEU A 21 9.49 14.42 21.84
CA LEU A 21 9.41 13.95 23.22
C LEU A 21 10.68 13.15 23.53
N SER A 22 11.69 13.84 24.07
CA SER A 22 12.77 13.18 24.81
C SER A 22 12.22 12.74 26.16
N GLY A 23 11.92 11.46 26.27
CA GLY A 23 11.84 10.74 27.53
C GLY A 23 12.67 9.47 27.41
N SER A 24 13.83 9.42 28.08
CA SER A 24 14.21 8.18 28.77
C SER A 24 13.02 7.80 29.65
N TYR A 25 12.66 6.55 29.94
CA TYR A 25 13.42 5.53 30.68
C TYR A 25 12.71 4.17 30.47
N ASP A 26 13.50 3.12 30.25
CA ASP A 26 13.29 1.72 30.66
C ASP A 26 11.92 1.05 30.42
N GLY A 27 11.87 0.07 29.50
CA GLY A 27 10.94 -1.06 29.66
C GLY A 27 10.37 -1.76 28.42
N LEU A 28 10.59 -1.32 27.18
CA LEU A 28 9.97 -1.94 25.99
C LEU A 28 10.92 -2.04 24.77
N ASP A 29 12.22 -2.26 25.00
CA ASP A 29 13.16 -2.64 23.94
C ASP A 29 13.08 -4.15 23.67
N SER A 30 11.93 -4.58 23.17
CA SER A 30 11.81 -5.91 22.58
C SER A 30 11.18 -5.71 21.23
N ASP A 31 11.99 -5.85 20.19
CA ASP A 31 11.56 -5.99 18.81
C ASP A 31 10.30 -6.89 18.76
N ALA A 32 9.31 -6.48 17.98
CA ALA A 32 8.03 -7.18 17.87
C ALA A 32 8.25 -8.67 17.55
N SER A 33 9.27 -8.96 16.73
CA SER A 33 9.72 -10.32 16.44
C SER A 33 10.11 -11.09 17.70
N SER A 34 10.88 -10.47 18.59
CA SER A 34 11.37 -11.10 19.84
C SER A 34 10.25 -11.34 20.86
N SER A 35 9.30 -10.40 20.99
CA SER A 35 8.10 -10.60 21.83
C SER A 35 7.19 -11.70 21.29
N HIS A 36 7.03 -11.77 19.96
CA HIS A 36 6.23 -12.80 19.30
C HIS A 36 6.88 -14.19 19.47
N GLN A 37 8.20 -14.29 19.32
CA GLN A 37 8.97 -15.52 19.56
C GLN A 37 8.82 -16.03 21.00
N LYS A 38 8.84 -15.12 21.98
CA LYS A 38 8.63 -15.43 23.41
C LYS A 38 7.19 -15.88 23.71
N PHE A 39 6.21 -15.35 23.00
CA PHE A 39 4.81 -15.79 23.12
C PHE A 39 4.65 -17.25 22.66
N PHE A 40 5.26 -17.62 21.53
CA PHE A 40 5.19 -18.99 21.02
C PHE A 40 5.96 -20.01 21.86
N THR A 41 7.05 -19.61 22.51
CA THR A 41 7.86 -20.52 23.35
C THR A 41 7.25 -20.81 24.72
N ASN A 42 6.26 -20.03 25.19
CA ASN A 42 5.68 -20.17 26.52
C ASN A 42 4.35 -20.94 26.58
N ILE A 43 3.87 -21.52 25.47
CA ILE A 43 2.59 -22.25 25.46
C ILE A 43 2.81 -23.68 24.95
N PRO A 44 2.96 -24.68 25.85
CA PRO A 44 3.34 -26.05 25.50
C PRO A 44 2.28 -26.84 24.70
N HIS A 45 1.16 -26.22 24.32
CA HIS A 45 -0.01 -26.90 23.74
C HIS A 45 -0.48 -26.28 22.42
N MET A 46 0.26 -25.30 21.87
CA MET A 46 -0.17 -24.54 20.69
C MET A 46 0.30 -25.11 19.36
N THR A 47 1.07 -26.21 19.34
CA THR A 47 1.57 -26.80 18.08
C THR A 47 0.44 -27.07 17.09
N GLU A 48 -0.70 -27.61 17.54
CA GLU A 48 -1.86 -27.86 16.67
C GLU A 48 -2.51 -26.56 16.15
N VAL A 49 -2.53 -25.49 16.96
CA VAL A 49 -3.10 -24.19 16.54
C VAL A 49 -2.15 -23.43 15.63
N ILE A 50 -0.84 -23.54 15.86
CA ILE A 50 0.20 -23.00 14.97
C ILE A 50 0.14 -23.75 13.64
N GLU A 51 0.14 -25.09 13.65
CA GLU A 51 -0.01 -25.90 12.43
C GLU A 51 -1.34 -25.62 11.72
N ASN A 52 -2.44 -25.42 12.45
CA ASN A 52 -3.72 -25.08 11.85
C ASN A 52 -3.75 -23.66 11.28
N HIS A 53 -3.10 -22.69 11.94
CA HIS A 53 -2.92 -21.34 11.44
C HIS A 53 -2.03 -21.33 10.20
N GLU A 54 -0.86 -21.97 10.24
CA GLU A 54 0.06 -22.14 9.11
C GLU A 54 -0.57 -22.91 7.96
N ARG A 55 -1.44 -23.89 8.23
CA ARG A 55 -2.22 -24.57 7.19
C ARG A 55 -3.30 -23.66 6.59
N SER A 56 -3.90 -22.79 7.40
CA SER A 56 -4.91 -21.83 6.96
C SER A 56 -4.30 -20.66 6.19
N THR A 57 -3.16 -20.12 6.63
CA THR A 57 -2.41 -19.04 5.96
C THR A 57 -1.54 -19.58 4.83
N GLY A 58 -1.00 -20.78 4.95
CA GLY A 58 -0.28 -21.51 3.90
C GLY A 58 -1.18 -21.93 2.75
N LYS A 59 -2.49 -22.15 2.98
CA LYS A 59 -3.47 -22.27 1.89
C LYS A 59 -3.65 -20.97 1.09
N VAL A 60 -3.32 -19.81 1.69
CA VAL A 60 -3.28 -18.50 1.02
C VAL A 60 -1.89 -18.22 0.41
N LEU A 61 -0.88 -19.01 0.77
CA LEU A 61 0.50 -18.91 0.28
C LEU A 61 0.95 -20.17 -0.48
N LEU A 62 0.06 -20.76 -1.29
CA LEU A 62 0.55 -21.64 -2.35
C LEU A 62 1.47 -20.81 -3.27
N PRO A 63 2.64 -21.34 -3.71
CA PRO A 63 3.44 -20.72 -4.74
C PRO A 63 2.75 -20.91 -6.08
N GLY A 64 1.58 -20.29 -6.22
CA GLY A 64 0.95 -20.03 -7.49
C GLY A 64 1.62 -18.78 -8.05
N ASN A 65 2.46 -18.99 -9.06
CA ASN A 65 2.57 -18.03 -10.17
C ASN A 65 1.22 -17.30 -10.34
N ASP A 66 1.22 -15.97 -10.27
CA ASP A 66 0.10 -15.06 -10.58
C ASP A 66 -0.89 -14.63 -9.47
N SER A 67 -0.66 -14.88 -8.18
CA SER A 67 -1.60 -14.42 -7.12
C SER A 67 -1.33 -13.02 -6.51
N MET A 68 -0.32 -12.30 -6.99
CA MET A 68 -0.11 -10.88 -6.67
C MET A 68 -0.62 -10.02 -7.83
N GLY A 69 -1.95 -9.97 -7.97
CA GLY A 69 -2.61 -9.18 -9.01
C GLY A 69 -2.60 -9.87 -10.38
N GLY A 70 -3.36 -10.96 -10.50
CA GLY A 70 -3.79 -11.48 -11.79
C GLY A 70 -4.43 -10.36 -12.61
N TYR A 71 -3.82 -10.11 -13.75
CA TYR A 71 -4.15 -9.11 -14.77
C TYR A 71 -5.62 -9.15 -15.23
N GLU A 72 -6.34 -10.24 -14.95
CA GLU A 72 -7.77 -10.40 -15.22
C GLU A 72 -8.69 -9.52 -14.34
N SER A 73 -8.15 -8.82 -13.33
CA SER A 73 -8.95 -7.98 -12.41
C SER A 73 -8.73 -6.46 -12.52
N ILE A 74 -8.09 -5.99 -13.59
CA ILE A 74 -7.94 -4.56 -13.87
C ILE A 74 -9.32 -4.00 -14.23
N LYS A 75 -10.04 -3.58 -13.19
CA LYS A 75 -11.34 -2.92 -13.28
C LYS A 75 -11.20 -1.52 -13.87
N SER A 76 -12.32 -0.97 -14.33
CA SER A 76 -12.35 0.40 -14.87
C SER A 76 -11.92 1.42 -13.81
N PHE A 77 -11.47 2.59 -14.27
CA PHE A 77 -11.03 3.70 -13.42
C PHE A 77 -12.08 4.03 -12.36
N GLU A 78 -13.33 4.28 -12.77
CA GLU A 78 -14.42 4.71 -11.89
C GLU A 78 -14.76 3.67 -10.81
N GLU A 79 -14.79 2.39 -11.17
CA GLU A 79 -15.05 1.29 -10.23
C GLU A 79 -13.98 1.22 -9.15
N ARG A 80 -12.71 1.44 -9.52
CA ARG A 80 -11.59 1.36 -8.57
C ARG A 80 -11.48 2.60 -7.71
N VAL A 81 -11.65 3.79 -8.29
CA VAL A 81 -11.66 5.06 -7.54
C VAL A 81 -12.64 4.99 -6.36
N THR A 82 -13.84 4.47 -6.60
CA THR A 82 -14.85 4.28 -5.55
C THR A 82 -14.43 3.26 -4.49
N VAL A 83 -13.90 2.10 -4.91
CA VAL A 83 -13.45 1.02 -3.99
C VAL A 83 -12.30 1.48 -3.09
N ILE A 84 -11.43 2.34 -3.61
CA ILE A 84 -10.30 2.86 -2.84
C ILE A 84 -10.62 4.09 -2.00
N GLY A 85 -11.88 4.55 -2.03
CA GLY A 85 -12.29 5.77 -1.35
C GLY A 85 -11.58 7.00 -1.91
N ALA A 86 -11.07 6.92 -3.14
CA ALA A 86 -10.42 8.04 -3.78
C ALA A 86 -11.45 8.98 -4.40
N GLU A 87 -11.08 10.25 -4.44
CA GLU A 87 -11.85 11.32 -5.03
C GLU A 87 -11.23 11.67 -6.38
N SER A 88 -12.00 11.57 -7.46
CA SER A 88 -11.55 12.09 -8.77
C SER A 88 -11.52 13.60 -8.71
N LEU A 89 -10.34 14.18 -8.93
CA LEU A 89 -10.18 15.58 -9.25
C LEU A 89 -10.25 15.68 -10.78
N GLY A 90 -10.77 16.77 -11.36
CA GLY A 90 -10.97 16.85 -12.80
C GLY A 90 -9.71 16.55 -13.63
N ASP A 91 -8.55 16.80 -13.05
CA ASP A 91 -7.20 16.62 -13.58
C ASP A 91 -6.38 15.51 -12.86
N GLY A 92 -7.02 14.69 -12.02
CA GLY A 92 -6.28 13.77 -11.17
C GLY A 92 -7.11 12.90 -10.22
N LEU A 93 -6.44 12.36 -9.23
CA LEU A 93 -6.98 11.50 -8.21
C LEU A 93 -6.40 11.86 -6.85
N GLN A 94 -7.25 11.83 -5.83
CA GLN A 94 -6.86 12.03 -4.44
C GLN A 94 -7.25 10.82 -3.60
N ILE A 95 -6.27 10.17 -2.99
CA ILE A 95 -6.45 8.94 -2.21
C ILE A 95 -6.19 9.24 -0.73
N PRO A 96 -7.16 9.01 0.17
CA PRO A 96 -6.94 9.18 1.60
C PRO A 96 -5.99 8.09 2.12
N LEU A 97 -4.78 8.48 2.53
CA LEU A 97 -3.74 7.59 3.03
C LEU A 97 -2.94 8.30 4.12
N SER A 98 -2.83 7.66 5.29
CA SER A 98 -2.13 8.22 6.44
C SER A 98 -0.69 8.61 6.10
N LYS A 99 -0.25 9.80 6.55
CA LYS A 99 1.16 10.19 6.46
C LYS A 99 2.13 9.25 7.20
N SER A 100 1.63 8.41 8.11
CA SER A 100 2.45 7.45 8.85
C SER A 100 2.99 6.30 7.98
N VAL A 101 2.34 6.01 6.84
CA VAL A 101 2.70 4.87 5.98
C VAL A 101 3.46 5.27 4.71
N ARG A 102 3.88 6.54 4.61
CA ARG A 102 4.42 7.13 3.36
C ARG A 102 5.61 6.38 2.78
N GLU A 103 6.56 6.01 3.64
CA GLU A 103 7.79 5.31 3.22
C GLU A 103 7.53 3.89 2.71
N GLU A 104 6.36 3.34 3.02
CA GLU A 104 5.94 2.00 2.65
C GLU A 104 4.98 2.00 1.45
N VAL A 105 4.56 3.18 0.99
CA VAL A 105 3.69 3.34 -0.18
C VAL A 105 4.52 3.28 -1.45
N LEU A 106 4.13 2.40 -2.36
CA LEU A 106 4.75 2.24 -3.67
C LEU A 106 3.72 2.53 -4.76
N LEU A 107 4.04 3.48 -5.63
CA LEU A 107 3.30 3.75 -6.86
C LEU A 107 4.09 3.22 -8.05
N GLN A 108 3.42 2.51 -8.94
CA GLN A 108 4.02 1.98 -10.17
C GLN A 108 3.11 2.30 -11.36
N GLU A 109 3.72 2.48 -12.51
CA GLU A 109 3.05 2.65 -13.79
C GLU A 109 3.48 1.58 -14.78
N ALA A 110 2.63 1.30 -15.74
CA ALA A 110 2.97 0.43 -16.85
C ALA A 110 2.16 0.82 -18.10
N THR A 111 2.76 0.73 -19.28
CA THR A 111 2.10 1.07 -20.56
C THR A 111 1.67 -0.17 -21.34
N THR A 112 0.39 -0.24 -21.74
CA THR A 112 -0.17 -1.26 -22.63
C THR A 112 -0.53 -0.64 -23.98
N GLU A 113 -0.82 -1.46 -24.98
CA GLU A 113 -1.49 -1.04 -26.23
C GLU A 113 -2.83 -0.32 -25.97
N SER A 114 -3.48 -0.64 -24.85
CA SER A 114 -4.80 -0.11 -24.52
C SER A 114 -4.76 1.19 -23.72
N GLY A 115 -3.58 1.65 -23.27
CA GLY A 115 -3.39 2.82 -22.42
C GLY A 115 -2.46 2.55 -21.22
N GLN A 116 -2.36 3.53 -20.33
CA GLN A 116 -1.52 3.45 -19.14
C GLN A 116 -2.26 2.83 -17.94
N LEU A 117 -1.55 2.02 -17.17
CA LEU A 117 -1.99 1.41 -15.94
C LEU A 117 -1.24 2.02 -14.76
N ILE A 118 -1.93 2.15 -13.63
CA ILE A 118 -1.34 2.52 -12.35
C ILE A 118 -1.55 1.36 -11.37
N ARG A 119 -0.54 1.11 -10.54
CA ARG A 119 -0.60 0.23 -9.39
C ARG A 119 -0.17 0.97 -8.13
N LEU A 120 -1.02 0.94 -7.12
CA LEU A 120 -0.75 1.44 -5.78
C LEU A 120 -0.58 0.25 -4.83
N VAL A 121 0.52 0.23 -4.09
CA VAL A 121 0.77 -0.68 -2.99
C VAL A 121 0.93 0.15 -1.72
N ALA A 122 0.17 -0.15 -0.67
CA ALA A 122 0.25 0.56 0.61
C ALA A 122 0.04 -0.43 1.77
N PRO A 123 0.67 -0.26 2.93
CA PRO A 123 0.38 -1.10 4.07
C PRO A 123 -1.02 -0.79 4.63
N GLU A 124 -1.72 -1.82 5.08
CA GLU A 124 -2.98 -1.72 5.82
C GLU A 124 -2.89 -2.62 7.06
N LYS A 125 -3.79 -2.40 8.03
CA LYS A 125 -3.82 -3.13 9.31
C LYS A 125 -3.80 -4.65 9.15
N PHE A 126 -4.24 -5.17 8.00
CA PHE A 126 -4.21 -6.59 7.67
C PHE A 126 -3.78 -6.81 6.22
N GLY A 127 -2.55 -7.28 6.01
CA GLY A 127 -2.12 -7.89 4.74
C GLY A 127 -1.71 -6.95 3.60
N GLY A 128 -1.72 -5.62 3.82
CA GLY A 128 -1.37 -4.65 2.79
C GLY A 128 -2.42 -4.54 1.67
N ARG A 129 -2.46 -3.39 1.03
CA ARG A 129 -3.36 -3.04 -0.05
C ARG A 129 -2.60 -3.01 -1.36
N VAL A 130 -3.07 -3.74 -2.37
CA VAL A 130 -2.58 -3.66 -3.76
C VAL A 130 -3.76 -3.36 -4.67
N GLU A 131 -3.75 -2.20 -5.30
CA GLU A 131 -4.80 -1.77 -6.23
C GLU A 131 -4.18 -1.47 -7.59
N SER A 132 -4.78 -1.99 -8.65
CA SER A 132 -4.35 -1.71 -10.02
C SER A 132 -5.56 -1.28 -10.84
N PHE A 133 -5.41 -0.19 -11.60
CA PHE A 133 -6.47 0.35 -12.43
C PHE A 133 -5.90 0.98 -13.69
N LYS A 134 -6.74 1.01 -14.72
CA LYS A 134 -6.42 1.63 -16.00
C LYS A 134 -6.80 3.10 -15.98
N LEU A 135 -5.94 3.97 -16.49
CA LEU A 135 -6.26 5.38 -16.68
C LEU A 135 -7.24 5.58 -17.85
N PRO A 136 -8.07 6.64 -17.82
CA PRO A 136 -8.91 7.01 -18.95
C PRO A 136 -8.13 7.12 -20.27
N THR A 137 -8.78 6.79 -21.38
CA THR A 137 -8.14 6.85 -22.70
C THR A 137 -7.63 8.26 -23.00
N GLY A 138 -6.39 8.36 -23.49
CA GLY A 138 -5.75 9.64 -23.79
C GLY A 138 -5.09 10.31 -22.59
N THR A 139 -5.20 9.74 -21.38
CA THR A 139 -4.55 10.28 -20.19
C THR A 139 -3.26 9.54 -19.84
N THR A 140 -2.30 10.27 -19.29
CA THR A 140 -1.08 9.70 -18.72
C THR A 140 -0.80 10.28 -17.33
N LEU A 141 -0.14 9.51 -16.47
CA LEU A 141 0.37 9.96 -15.18
C LEU A 141 1.35 11.10 -15.42
N ASN A 142 1.14 12.21 -14.72
CA ASN A 142 2.01 13.37 -14.74
C ASN A 142 2.96 13.35 -13.52
N GLU A 143 2.38 13.48 -12.32
CA GLU A 143 3.12 13.47 -11.06
C GLU A 143 2.28 12.83 -9.94
N ALA A 144 2.97 12.41 -8.88
CA ALA A 144 2.36 11.97 -7.65
C ALA A 144 3.03 12.66 -6.46
N PHE A 145 2.25 13.15 -5.50
CA PHE A 145 2.77 13.85 -4.33
C PHE A 145 1.86 13.73 -3.11
N TRP A 146 2.45 13.86 -1.93
CA TRP A 146 1.72 13.94 -0.67
C TRP A 146 1.20 15.35 -0.41
N ASP A 147 -0.06 15.46 0.00
CA ASP A 147 -0.71 16.70 0.46
C ASP A 147 -1.49 16.39 1.76
N GLY A 148 -0.85 16.61 2.92
CA GLY A 148 -1.40 16.11 4.19
C GLY A 148 -1.54 14.58 4.19
N ASP A 149 -2.61 14.06 4.80
CA ASP A 149 -2.93 12.61 4.82
C ASP A 149 -3.58 12.12 3.53
N ARG A 150 -3.14 12.67 2.39
CA ARG A 150 -3.69 12.34 1.07
C ARG A 150 -2.56 12.21 0.05
N LEU A 151 -2.61 11.14 -0.73
CA LEU A 151 -1.79 10.96 -1.92
C LEU A 151 -2.54 11.56 -3.11
N LYS A 152 -1.94 12.55 -3.77
CA LYS A 152 -2.46 13.14 -5.00
C LYS A 152 -1.68 12.60 -6.19
N ILE A 153 -2.41 12.26 -7.24
CA ILE A 153 -1.88 11.83 -8.54
C ILE A 153 -2.52 12.73 -9.59
N THR A 154 -1.73 13.37 -10.44
CA THR A 154 -2.26 14.23 -11.52
C THR A 154 -2.05 13.57 -12.88
N PHE A 155 -2.90 13.94 -13.83
CA PHE A 155 -2.90 13.38 -15.18
C PHE A 155 -2.66 14.45 -16.25
N ASN A 156 -1.97 14.07 -17.32
CA ASN A 156 -1.91 14.81 -18.57
C ASN A 156 -3.01 14.30 -19.51
N TYR A 157 -3.50 15.19 -20.40
CA TYR A 157 -4.52 14.91 -21.42
C TYR A 157 -4.00 15.23 -22.82
#